data_AF-A0A7D9HBX4-F1
#
_entry.id   AF-A0A7D9HBX4-F1
#
_cell.length_a   1.000
_cell.length_b   1.000
_cell.length_c   1.000
_cell.angle_alpha   90.00
_cell.angle_beta   90.00
_cell.angle_gamma   90.00
#
_symmetry.space_group_name_H-M   'P 1'
#
loop_
_entity.id
_entity.type
_entity.pdbx_description
1 polymer ?
#
loop_
_entity_poly.entity_id
_entity_poly.type
_entity_poly.pdbx_seq_one_letter_code
_entity_poly.pdbx_strand_id
1 'polypeptide(L)'
;MDGCRRSKSSGGDECCGMSSNVMELMEVNRRWKQEYDLLKTKHLREKLELEEENHSFKVEVSRLKDELTRLANAVSQGSHTKLDCFNGRSDQASQGNGNVDQLIKEQLAAYKEDFKLEHEDKEKIRSEKKSLQEQLFQCERHVQTLNQELDVYKKECKRLQEEQEGKRRDIKRHPSIDRSKSYPETSSLSYKEDSLDPMSSIALPPSMCSKREGYLNLRDFRHEQLKRGILVRNPSQGRPPRSPTYNVTTRRMSDSAPPSPPTSPSINQSYRKPESSRTSCLW
;
A
#
# COMPACT_ATOMS: atom_id res chain seq x y z
N MET A 1 -57.25 -40.34 64.58
CA MET A 1 -56.19 -39.38 64.96
C MET A 1 -55.13 -39.44 63.88
N ASP A 2 -55.31 -38.63 62.83
CA ASP A 2 -54.48 -38.63 61.64
C ASP A 2 -53.43 -37.51 61.75
N GLY A 3 -52.18 -37.91 61.89
CA GLY A 3 -51.02 -37.02 61.92
C GLY A 3 -50.38 -36.87 60.55
N CYS A 4 -50.92 -36.00 59.71
CA CYS A 4 -50.28 -35.53 58.48
C CYS A 4 -48.99 -34.74 58.80
N ARG A 5 -47.81 -35.38 58.68
CA ARG A 5 -46.53 -34.67 58.67
C ARG A 5 -46.26 -34.11 57.27
N ARG A 6 -46.52 -32.81 57.12
CA ARG A 6 -46.13 -32.01 55.94
C ARG A 6 -44.61 -31.91 55.81
N SER A 7 -44.14 -32.20 54.61
CA SER A 7 -42.80 -31.97 54.09
C SER A 7 -42.36 -30.51 54.22
N LYS A 8 -41.13 -30.26 54.69
CA LYS A 8 -40.38 -29.02 54.45
C LYS A 8 -39.20 -29.35 53.53
N SER A 9 -39.46 -29.32 52.23
CA SER A 9 -38.41 -29.18 51.22
C SER A 9 -38.07 -27.69 51.14
N SER A 10 -36.98 -27.29 51.79
CA SER A 10 -36.34 -25.99 51.62
C SER A 10 -35.28 -26.18 50.54
N GLY A 11 -35.65 -25.87 49.30
CA GLY A 11 -34.77 -25.97 48.13
C GLY A 11 -35.16 -24.88 47.16
N GLY A 12 -34.75 -23.65 47.46
CA GLY A 12 -35.11 -22.49 46.67
C GLY A 12 -34.23 -21.31 47.01
N ASP A 13 -32.94 -21.38 46.62
CA ASP A 13 -32.10 -20.18 46.47
C ASP A 13 -30.80 -20.36 45.66
N GLU A 14 -30.61 -21.44 44.89
CA GLU A 14 -29.38 -21.64 44.09
C GLU A 14 -29.46 -21.09 42.65
N CYS A 15 -30.60 -20.53 42.22
CA CYS A 15 -30.79 -20.14 40.82
C CYS A 15 -30.06 -18.83 40.42
N CYS A 16 -29.68 -17.99 41.39
CA CYS A 16 -29.05 -16.69 41.12
C CYS A 16 -27.55 -16.78 40.78
N GLY A 17 -26.84 -17.80 41.24
CA GLY A 17 -25.39 -17.96 41.00
C GLY A 17 -25.06 -18.38 39.56
N MET A 18 -25.90 -19.21 38.95
CA MET A 18 -25.72 -19.68 37.57
C MET A 18 -25.77 -18.52 36.56
N SER A 19 -26.61 -17.50 36.82
CA SER A 19 -26.73 -16.34 35.94
C SER A 19 -25.45 -15.48 35.90
N SER A 20 -24.72 -15.37 37.01
CA SER A 20 -23.45 -14.60 37.05
C SER A 20 -22.37 -15.27 36.22
N ASN A 21 -22.22 -16.59 36.34
CA ASN A 21 -21.21 -17.36 35.61
C ASN A 21 -21.45 -17.32 34.09
N VAL A 22 -22.72 -17.34 33.67
CA VAL A 22 -23.08 -17.21 32.24
C VAL A 22 -22.73 -15.83 31.70
N MET A 23 -22.97 -14.75 32.45
CA MET A 23 -22.58 -13.40 32.03
C MET A 23 -21.06 -13.25 31.92
N GLU A 24 -20.30 -13.78 32.88
CA GLU A 24 -18.84 -13.76 32.83
C GLU A 24 -18.30 -14.52 31.60
N LEU A 25 -18.86 -15.70 31.31
CA LEU A 25 -18.46 -16.49 30.14
C LEU A 25 -18.78 -15.76 28.82
N MET A 26 -19.94 -15.10 28.72
CA MET A 26 -20.27 -14.27 27.56
C MET A 26 -19.32 -13.10 27.39
N GLU A 27 -18.90 -12.47 28.49
CA GLU A 27 -17.94 -11.35 28.46
C GLU A 27 -16.55 -11.82 28.02
N VAL A 28 -16.06 -12.97 28.51
CA VAL A 28 -14.79 -13.56 28.06
C VAL A 28 -14.84 -13.93 26.58
N ASN A 29 -15.93 -14.57 26.13
CA ASN A 29 -16.12 -14.92 24.71
C ASN A 29 -16.14 -13.65 23.84
N ARG A 30 -16.82 -12.59 24.29
CA ARG A 30 -16.86 -11.28 23.63
C ARG A 30 -15.45 -10.69 23.50
N ARG A 31 -14.65 -10.73 24.56
CA ARG A 31 -13.25 -10.23 24.54
C ARG A 31 -12.38 -11.04 23.60
N TRP A 32 -12.43 -12.37 23.66
CA TRP A 32 -11.66 -13.22 22.75
C TRP A 32 -12.02 -12.99 21.29
N LYS A 33 -13.30 -12.79 20.99
CA LYS A 33 -13.74 -12.44 19.64
C LYS A 33 -13.15 -11.09 19.18
N GLN A 34 -13.18 -10.07 20.05
CA GLN A 34 -12.59 -8.77 19.75
C GLN A 34 -11.08 -8.85 19.55
N GLU A 35 -10.36 -9.57 20.40
CA GLU A 35 -8.91 -9.77 20.29
C GLU A 35 -8.55 -10.56 19.01
N TYR A 36 -9.32 -11.59 18.68
CA TYR A 36 -9.16 -12.35 17.45
C TYR A 36 -9.39 -11.48 16.20
N ASP A 37 -10.45 -10.67 16.20
CA ASP A 37 -10.74 -9.74 15.09
C ASP A 37 -9.64 -8.67 14.95
N LEU A 38 -9.11 -8.17 16.07
CA LEU A 38 -7.97 -7.24 16.07
C LEU A 38 -6.71 -7.89 15.52
N LEU A 39 -6.39 -9.11 15.95
CA LEU A 39 -5.24 -9.86 15.46
C LEU A 39 -5.36 -10.17 13.97
N LYS A 40 -6.56 -10.56 13.51
CA LYS A 40 -6.86 -10.82 12.10
C LYS A 40 -6.68 -9.57 11.25
N THR A 41 -7.17 -8.42 11.70
CA THR A 41 -7.00 -7.15 10.97
C THR A 41 -5.54 -6.70 10.93
N LYS A 42 -4.78 -6.87 12.03
CA LYS A 42 -3.34 -6.63 12.07
C LYS A 42 -2.59 -7.50 11.07
N HIS A 43 -2.84 -8.80 11.05
CA HIS A 43 -2.17 -9.73 10.15
C HIS A 43 -2.50 -9.45 8.66
N LEU A 44 -3.75 -9.08 8.36
CA LEU A 44 -4.13 -8.67 7.00
C LEU A 44 -3.40 -7.40 6.56
N ARG A 45 -3.19 -6.43 7.47
CA ARG A 45 -2.44 -5.22 7.18
C ARG A 45 -0.97 -5.53 6.89
N GLU A 46 -0.31 -6.25 7.78
CA GLU A 46 1.10 -6.66 7.62
C GLU A 46 1.30 -7.46 6.32
N LYS A 47 0.35 -8.33 5.97
CA LYS A 47 0.39 -9.07 4.72
C LYS A 47 0.34 -8.14 3.50
N LEU A 48 -0.53 -7.13 3.51
CA LEU A 48 -0.63 -6.16 2.41
C LEU A 48 0.62 -5.29 2.30
N GLU A 49 1.17 -4.84 3.43
CA GLU A 49 2.43 -4.09 3.48
C GLU A 49 3.59 -4.91 2.88
N LEU A 50 3.74 -6.18 3.28
CA LEU A 50 4.76 -7.07 2.72
C LEU A 50 4.55 -7.36 1.23
N GLU A 51 3.31 -7.47 0.76
CA GLU A 51 2.99 -7.65 -0.66
C GLU A 51 3.37 -6.40 -1.48
N GLU A 52 3.14 -5.20 -0.94
CA GLU A 52 3.53 -3.92 -1.54
C GLU A 52 5.05 -3.76 -1.61
N GLU A 53 5.76 -4.05 -0.50
CA GLU A 53 7.23 -4.04 -0.46
C GLU A 53 7.82 -5.04 -1.46
N ASN A 54 7.28 -6.26 -1.53
CA ASN A 54 7.71 -7.27 -2.48
C ASN A 54 7.51 -6.81 -3.93
N HIS A 55 6.39 -6.15 -4.22
CA HIS A 55 6.14 -5.56 -5.54
C HIS A 55 7.16 -4.47 -5.86
N SER A 56 7.42 -3.57 -4.93
CA SER A 56 8.44 -2.51 -5.05
C SER A 56 9.83 -3.10 -5.34
N PHE A 57 10.26 -4.12 -4.59
CA PHE A 57 11.54 -4.79 -4.83
C PHE A 57 11.61 -5.48 -6.20
N LYS A 58 10.51 -6.07 -6.69
CA LYS A 58 10.48 -6.67 -8.04
C LYS A 58 10.66 -5.63 -9.15
N VAL A 59 10.05 -4.46 -8.99
CA VAL A 59 10.21 -3.34 -9.92
C VAL A 59 11.66 -2.86 -9.91
N GLU A 60 12.25 -2.66 -8.73
CA GLU A 60 13.63 -2.20 -8.60
C GLU A 60 14.65 -3.20 -9.14
N VAL A 61 14.46 -4.50 -8.89
CA VAL A 61 15.30 -5.56 -9.48
C VAL A 61 15.21 -5.56 -11.01
N SER A 62 14.03 -5.31 -11.57
CA SER A 62 13.86 -5.22 -13.03
C SER A 62 14.59 -3.99 -13.58
N ARG A 63 14.44 -2.83 -12.92
CA ARG A 63 15.15 -1.60 -13.27
C ARG A 63 16.67 -1.78 -13.26
N LEU A 64 17.22 -2.39 -12.21
CA LEU A 64 18.66 -2.66 -12.08
C LEU A 64 19.16 -3.66 -13.13
N LYS A 65 18.36 -4.66 -13.50
CA LYS A 65 18.69 -5.59 -14.60
C LYS A 65 18.75 -4.88 -15.95
N ASP A 66 17.81 -3.98 -16.22
CA ASP A 66 17.82 -3.19 -17.45
C ASP A 66 19.03 -2.25 -17.49
N GLU A 67 19.36 -1.63 -16.36
CA GLU A 67 20.54 -0.78 -16.21
C GLU A 67 21.85 -1.55 -16.40
N LEU A 68 21.97 -2.75 -15.83
CA LEU A 68 23.11 -3.63 -16.03
C LEU A 68 23.25 -4.03 -17.50
N THR A 69 22.14 -4.36 -18.16
CA THR A 69 22.12 -4.72 -19.59
C THR A 69 22.57 -3.55 -20.46
N ARG A 70 22.09 -2.34 -20.17
CA ARG A 70 22.51 -1.11 -20.86
C ARG A 70 24.00 -0.85 -20.69
N LEU A 71 24.53 -0.97 -19.47
CA LEU A 71 25.96 -0.80 -19.21
C LEU A 71 26.81 -1.87 -19.90
N ALA A 72 26.38 -3.13 -19.90
CA ALA A 72 27.06 -4.21 -20.60
C ALA A 72 27.13 -3.97 -22.12
N ASN A 73 26.03 -3.46 -22.71
CA ASN A 73 26.00 -3.07 -24.12
C ASN A 73 26.93 -1.90 -24.42
N ALA A 74 26.96 -0.87 -23.57
CA ALA A 74 27.85 0.29 -23.72
C ALA A 74 29.33 -0.09 -23.62
N VAL A 75 29.70 -0.96 -22.67
CA VAL A 75 31.07 -1.49 -22.53
C VAL A 75 31.47 -2.31 -23.75
N SER A 76 30.56 -3.17 -24.25
CA SER A 76 30.81 -3.97 -25.45
C SER A 76 31.05 -3.07 -26.67
N GLN A 77 30.18 -2.07 -26.90
CA GLN A 77 30.33 -1.12 -28.00
C GLN A 77 31.61 -0.28 -27.90
N GLY A 78 31.95 0.20 -26.70
CA GLY A 78 33.18 0.96 -26.46
C GLY A 78 34.47 0.17 -26.68
N SER A 79 34.42 -1.17 -26.50
CA SER A 79 35.57 -2.04 -26.78
C SER A 79 35.79 -2.29 -28.27
N HIS A 80 34.72 -2.33 -29.07
CA HIS A 80 34.80 -2.50 -30.53
C HIS A 80 35.28 -1.23 -31.24
N THR A 81 34.76 -0.06 -30.86
CA THR A 81 35.18 1.22 -31.45
C THR A 81 36.66 1.55 -31.16
N LYS A 82 37.19 1.13 -30.02
CA LYS A 82 38.61 1.32 -29.68
C LYS A 82 39.55 0.37 -30.43
N LEU A 83 39.10 -0.83 -30.80
CA LEU A 83 39.91 -1.80 -31.54
C LEU A 83 40.03 -1.44 -33.04
N ASP A 84 38.94 -0.94 -33.63
CA ASP A 84 38.91 -0.55 -35.05
C ASP A 84 39.77 0.69 -35.34
N CYS A 85 39.93 1.60 -34.37
CA CYS A 85 40.86 2.74 -34.51
C CYS A 85 42.35 2.34 -34.43
N PHE A 86 42.69 1.22 -33.80
CA PHE A 86 44.08 0.78 -33.64
C PHE A 86 44.55 -0.18 -34.75
N ASN A 87 43.66 -1.01 -35.31
CA ASN A 87 44.05 -2.01 -36.32
C ASN A 87 44.05 -1.51 -37.77
N GLY A 88 43.48 -0.32 -38.06
CA GLY A 88 43.43 0.23 -39.42
C GLY A 88 44.61 1.13 -39.83
N ARG A 89 45.62 1.33 -38.99
CA ARG A 89 46.58 2.44 -39.16
C ARG A 89 48.07 2.09 -39.13
N SER A 90 48.42 0.82 -39.39
CA SER A 90 49.83 0.39 -39.33
C SER A 90 50.67 0.72 -40.57
N ASP A 91 50.10 1.14 -41.71
CA ASP A 91 50.87 1.22 -42.98
C ASP A 91 50.97 2.61 -43.64
N GLN A 92 50.59 3.71 -42.98
CA GLN A 92 50.81 5.07 -43.55
C GLN A 92 51.37 6.06 -42.52
N ALA A 93 52.56 5.74 -42.00
CA ALA A 93 53.40 6.69 -41.32
C ALA A 93 54.09 7.64 -42.33
N SER A 94 53.36 8.58 -42.96
CA SER A 94 53.98 9.66 -43.76
C SER A 94 53.13 10.94 -43.99
N GLN A 95 51.91 11.07 -43.44
CA GLN A 95 51.15 12.34 -43.50
C GLN A 95 50.73 12.80 -42.10
N GLY A 96 51.71 13.24 -41.30
CA GLY A 96 51.58 13.39 -39.85
C GLY A 96 50.87 14.63 -39.30
N ASN A 97 50.61 15.69 -40.09
CA ASN A 97 50.13 16.97 -39.51
C ASN A 97 48.65 17.27 -39.77
N GLY A 98 48.08 16.85 -40.91
CA GLY A 98 46.68 17.18 -41.24
C GLY A 98 45.63 16.42 -40.42
N ASN A 99 46.01 15.29 -39.82
CA ASN A 99 45.07 14.43 -39.11
C ASN A 99 44.88 14.83 -37.63
N VAL A 100 45.91 15.44 -37.03
CA VAL A 100 45.83 15.96 -35.65
C VAL A 100 44.93 17.18 -35.58
N ASP A 101 45.02 18.10 -36.56
CA ASP A 101 44.13 19.27 -36.62
C ASP A 101 42.67 18.89 -36.81
N GLN A 102 42.40 17.84 -37.59
CA GLN A 102 41.04 17.33 -37.79
C GLN A 102 40.48 16.70 -36.51
N LEU A 103 41.30 15.90 -35.81
CA LEU A 103 40.94 15.30 -34.52
C LEU A 103 40.66 16.39 -33.46
N ILE A 104 41.49 17.44 -33.39
CA ILE A 104 41.30 18.56 -32.47
C ILE A 104 40.00 19.31 -32.79
N LYS A 105 39.67 19.50 -34.08
CA LYS A 105 38.39 20.14 -34.49
C LYS A 105 37.19 19.31 -34.09
N GLU A 106 37.24 17.99 -34.27
CA GLU A 106 36.17 17.07 -33.87
C GLU A 106 35.99 17.09 -32.35
N GLN A 107 37.09 17.06 -31.59
CA GLN A 107 37.04 17.11 -30.14
C GLN A 107 36.54 18.46 -29.60
N LEU A 108 36.91 19.58 -30.23
CA LEU A 108 36.35 20.90 -29.92
C LEU A 108 34.86 20.99 -30.26
N ALA A 109 34.40 20.32 -31.33
CA ALA A 109 32.98 20.26 -31.66
C ALA A 109 32.20 19.45 -30.62
N ALA A 110 32.72 18.30 -30.19
CA ALA A 110 32.14 17.49 -29.12
C ALA A 110 32.04 18.28 -27.81
N TYR A 111 33.11 18.97 -27.39
CA TYR A 111 33.05 19.79 -26.18
C TYR A 111 32.05 20.95 -26.28
N LYS A 112 31.90 21.57 -27.46
CA LYS A 112 30.88 22.61 -27.66
C LYS A 112 29.47 22.05 -27.51
N GLU A 113 29.23 20.84 -27.99
CA GLU A 113 27.95 20.15 -27.84
C GLU A 113 27.70 19.80 -26.37
N ASP A 114 28.69 19.24 -25.68
CA ASP A 114 28.60 18.92 -24.25
C ASP A 114 28.29 20.15 -23.40
N PHE A 115 28.97 21.27 -23.63
CA PHE A 115 28.71 22.54 -22.93
C PHE A 115 27.30 23.06 -23.19
N LYS A 116 26.78 22.89 -24.41
CA LYS A 116 25.43 23.30 -24.77
C LYS A 116 24.40 22.45 -24.02
N LEU A 117 24.57 21.12 -24.02
CA LEU A 117 23.69 20.19 -23.30
C LEU A 117 23.72 20.46 -21.79
N GLU A 118 24.90 20.68 -21.21
CA GLU A 118 25.02 21.02 -19.79
C GLU A 118 24.30 22.33 -19.45
N HIS A 119 24.37 23.32 -20.34
CA HIS A 119 23.65 24.58 -20.17
C HIS A 119 22.13 24.38 -20.24
N GLU A 120 21.63 23.60 -21.22
CA GLU A 120 20.21 23.26 -21.36
C GLU A 120 19.70 22.50 -20.12
N ASP A 121 20.46 21.53 -19.62
CA ASP A 121 20.13 20.79 -18.39
C ASP A 121 20.11 21.72 -17.17
N LYS A 122 21.07 22.64 -17.06
CA LYS A 122 21.08 23.65 -15.98
C LYS A 122 19.85 24.55 -16.02
N GLU A 123 19.41 24.98 -17.21
CA GLU A 123 18.18 25.77 -17.34
C GLU A 123 16.94 24.95 -16.99
N LYS A 124 16.88 23.69 -17.45
CA LYS A 124 15.79 22.77 -17.12
C LYS A 124 15.69 22.56 -15.60
N ILE A 125 16.80 22.24 -14.93
CA ILE A 125 16.85 22.08 -13.47
C ILE A 125 16.42 23.37 -12.76
N ARG A 126 16.84 24.55 -13.24
CA ARG A 126 16.41 25.84 -12.66
C ARG A 126 14.90 26.06 -12.82
N SER A 127 14.33 25.75 -13.98
CA SER A 127 12.90 25.86 -14.21
C SER A 127 12.09 24.89 -13.34
N GLU A 128 12.55 23.64 -13.20
CA GLU A 128 11.93 22.63 -12.35
C GLU A 128 12.00 23.05 -10.88
N LYS A 129 13.15 23.54 -10.42
CA LYS A 129 13.31 24.09 -9.07
C LYS A 129 12.29 25.20 -8.78
N LYS A 130 12.09 26.14 -9.73
CA LYS A 130 11.09 27.20 -9.60
C LYS A 130 9.67 26.63 -9.53
N SER A 131 9.35 25.66 -10.38
CA SER A 131 8.03 24.99 -10.38
C SER A 131 7.77 24.28 -9.05
N LEU A 132 8.75 23.54 -8.54
CA LEU A 132 8.64 22.84 -7.26
C LEU A 132 8.51 23.81 -6.07
N GLN A 133 9.22 24.94 -6.10
CA GLN A 133 9.05 25.98 -5.08
C GLN A 133 7.64 26.58 -5.08
N GLU A 134 7.07 26.82 -6.25
CA GLU A 134 5.68 27.29 -6.37
C GLU A 134 4.68 26.25 -5.87
N GLN A 135 4.86 24.98 -6.23
CA GLN A 135 4.01 23.89 -5.73
C GLN A 135 4.08 23.76 -4.21
N LEU A 136 5.28 23.86 -3.64
CA LEU A 136 5.50 23.81 -2.20
C LEU A 136 4.76 24.97 -1.50
N PHE A 137 4.88 26.19 -2.03
CA PHE A 137 4.17 27.36 -1.52
C PHE A 137 2.65 27.19 -1.56
N GLN A 138 2.11 26.62 -2.66
CA GLN A 138 0.68 26.32 -2.77
C GLN A 138 0.23 25.26 -1.76
N CYS A 139 1.02 24.21 -1.56
CA CYS A 139 0.75 23.19 -0.54
C CYS A 139 0.76 23.77 0.87
N GLU A 140 1.74 24.62 1.21
CA GLU A 140 1.81 25.29 2.51
C GLU A 140 0.57 26.16 2.75
N ARG A 141 0.15 26.94 1.74
CA ARG A 141 -1.10 27.70 1.82
C ARG A 141 -2.31 26.81 2.03
N HIS A 142 -2.39 25.68 1.33
CA HIS A 142 -3.51 24.75 1.48
C HIS A 142 -3.57 24.15 2.89
N VAL A 143 -2.43 23.71 3.42
CA VAL A 143 -2.31 23.23 4.81
C VAL A 143 -2.72 24.31 5.80
N GLN A 144 -2.31 25.57 5.58
CA GLN A 144 -2.69 26.69 6.43
C GLN A 144 -4.21 26.89 6.43
N THR A 145 -4.86 26.87 5.26
CA THR A 145 -6.32 26.96 5.15
C THR A 145 -7.01 25.81 5.87
N LEU A 146 -6.57 24.56 5.64
CA LEU A 146 -7.15 23.39 6.31
C LEU A 146 -7.01 23.47 7.83
N ASN A 147 -5.88 23.96 8.35
CA ASN A 147 -5.70 24.17 9.78
C ASN A 147 -6.67 25.22 10.34
N GLN A 148 -6.89 26.32 9.61
CA GLN A 148 -7.88 27.33 9.99
C GLN A 148 -9.30 26.74 10.02
N GLU A 149 -9.67 25.96 9.01
CA GLU A 149 -10.97 25.27 8.96
C GLU A 149 -11.11 24.31 10.13
N LEU A 150 -10.09 23.51 10.43
CA LEU A 150 -10.06 22.56 11.54
C LEU A 150 -10.26 23.28 12.88
N ASP A 151 -9.63 24.44 13.07
CA ASP A 151 -9.82 25.26 14.27
C ASP A 151 -11.24 25.82 14.39
N VAL A 152 -11.86 26.21 13.27
CA VAL A 152 -13.28 26.61 13.25
C VAL A 152 -14.17 25.44 13.63
N TYR A 153 -13.96 24.25 13.05
CA TYR A 153 -14.71 23.04 13.40
C TYR A 153 -14.54 22.65 14.86
N LYS A 154 -13.33 22.71 15.41
CA LYS A 154 -13.08 22.45 16.85
C LYS A 154 -13.88 23.38 17.74
N LYS A 155 -13.89 24.69 17.43
CA LYS A 155 -14.67 25.69 18.18
C LYS A 155 -16.17 25.39 18.11
N GLU A 156 -16.67 25.02 16.94
CA GLU A 156 -18.08 24.72 16.74
C GLU A 156 -18.51 23.43 17.46
N CYS A 157 -17.70 22.37 17.40
CA CYS A 157 -17.93 21.15 18.17
C CYS A 157 -17.98 21.43 19.67
N LYS A 158 -17.06 22.26 20.19
CA LYS A 158 -17.05 22.64 21.60
C LYS A 158 -18.31 23.42 21.97
N ARG A 159 -18.73 24.39 21.15
CA ARG A 159 -19.96 25.17 21.34
C ARG A 159 -21.20 24.26 21.40
N LEU A 160 -21.32 23.31 20.46
CA LEU A 160 -22.42 22.35 20.43
C LEU A 160 -22.42 21.42 21.65
N GLN A 161 -21.25 21.00 22.12
CA GLN A 161 -21.12 20.18 23.32
C GLN A 161 -21.58 20.95 24.57
N GLU A 162 -21.18 22.21 24.72
CA GLU A 162 -21.61 23.10 25.81
C GLU A 162 -23.13 23.35 25.76
N GLU A 163 -23.70 23.55 24.57
CA GLU A 163 -25.14 23.72 24.37
C GLU A 163 -25.92 22.46 24.75
N GLN A 164 -25.44 21.28 24.35
CA GLN A 164 -26.05 20.00 24.70
C GLN A 164 -26.00 19.74 26.22
N GLU A 165 -24.87 20.07 26.86
CA GLU A 165 -24.73 19.96 28.30
C GLU A 165 -25.61 20.98 29.05
N GLY A 166 -25.77 22.19 28.52
CA GLY A 166 -26.75 23.18 28.98
C GLY A 166 -28.17 22.62 28.97
N LYS A 167 -28.63 22.11 27.82
CA LYS A 167 -29.96 21.48 27.67
C LYS A 167 -30.16 20.31 28.64
N ARG A 168 -29.13 19.48 28.84
CA ARG A 168 -29.16 18.38 29.82
C ARG A 168 -29.30 18.88 31.26
N ARG A 169 -28.64 19.98 31.61
CA ARG A 169 -28.77 20.63 32.93
C ARG A 169 -30.15 21.23 33.12
N ASP A 170 -30.73 21.85 32.10
CA ASP A 170 -32.07 22.45 32.16
C ASP A 170 -33.16 21.38 32.34
N ILE A 171 -33.07 20.25 31.62
CA ILE A 171 -33.96 19.08 31.81
C ILE A 171 -33.84 18.52 33.24
N LYS A 172 -32.62 18.48 33.80
CA LYS A 172 -32.41 18.02 35.18
C LYS A 172 -32.96 18.99 36.23
N ARG A 173 -32.96 20.30 35.95
CA ARG A 173 -33.47 21.35 36.86
C ARG A 173 -34.98 21.52 36.78
N HIS A 174 -35.55 21.29 35.60
CA HIS A 174 -36.98 21.24 35.35
C HIS A 174 -37.37 19.87 34.80
N PRO A 175 -37.35 18.80 35.62
CA PRO A 175 -38.04 17.59 35.25
C PRO A 175 -39.51 17.97 35.24
N SER A 176 -40.04 18.34 34.07
CA SER A 176 -41.47 18.51 33.90
C SER A 176 -42.10 17.19 34.34
N ILE A 177 -42.74 17.24 35.52
CA ILE A 177 -43.58 16.19 36.06
C ILE A 177 -44.79 16.13 35.12
N ASP A 178 -44.63 15.45 33.98
CA ASP A 178 -45.76 14.96 33.22
C ASP A 178 -45.81 13.44 33.41
N ARG A 179 -46.12 13.07 34.66
CA ARG A 179 -46.45 11.71 35.08
C ARG A 179 -47.96 11.51 35.08
N SER A 180 -48.66 12.21 34.19
CA SER A 180 -50.13 12.28 34.14
C SER A 180 -50.67 12.18 32.71
N LYS A 181 -50.11 11.28 31.91
CA LYS A 181 -50.83 10.72 30.75
C LYS A 181 -50.90 9.22 30.90
N SER A 182 -51.92 8.81 31.64
CA SER A 182 -52.56 7.51 31.47
C SER A 182 -52.74 7.23 29.98
N TYR A 183 -52.05 6.20 29.48
CA TYR A 183 -52.43 5.59 28.21
C TYR A 183 -53.86 5.05 28.36
N PRO A 184 -54.79 5.33 27.43
CA PRO A 184 -56.03 4.58 27.40
C PRO A 184 -55.67 3.15 27.00
N GLU A 185 -56.13 2.19 27.79
CA GLU A 185 -56.21 0.78 27.41
C GLU A 185 -56.93 0.70 26.06
N THR A 186 -56.17 0.50 24.98
CA THR A 186 -56.76 0.07 23.73
C THR A 186 -57.01 -1.42 23.86
N SER A 187 -58.26 -1.72 24.20
CA SER A 187 -58.99 -2.95 23.97
C SER A 187 -58.32 -3.90 22.99
N SER A 188 -58.13 -5.12 23.49
CA SER A 188 -58.10 -6.39 22.78
C SER A 188 -58.86 -6.38 21.45
N LEU A 189 -58.13 -6.12 20.37
CA LEU A 189 -58.55 -6.38 18.99
C LEU A 189 -58.07 -7.79 18.63
N SER A 190 -59.00 -8.74 18.75
CA SER A 190 -58.91 -10.10 18.23
C SER A 190 -58.74 -10.04 16.71
N TYR A 191 -57.51 -10.16 16.22
CA TYR A 191 -57.24 -10.39 14.81
C TYR A 191 -57.64 -11.81 14.44
N LYS A 192 -58.61 -11.93 13.53
CA LYS A 192 -58.79 -13.12 12.71
C LYS A 192 -57.55 -13.25 11.83
N GLU A 193 -56.90 -14.40 11.97
CA GLU A 193 -55.73 -14.83 11.22
C GLU A 193 -56.16 -15.19 9.79
N ASP A 194 -56.09 -14.22 8.88
CA ASP A 194 -56.14 -14.47 7.45
C ASP A 194 -54.70 -14.71 6.95
N SER A 195 -54.49 -15.93 6.47
CA SER A 195 -53.25 -16.42 5.84
C SER A 195 -52.90 -15.55 4.63
N LEU A 196 -51.98 -14.60 4.82
CA LEU A 196 -51.34 -13.85 3.73
C LEU A 196 -49.93 -14.39 3.47
N ASP A 197 -49.68 -14.61 2.18
CA ASP A 197 -48.44 -15.06 1.55
C ASP A 197 -47.14 -14.51 2.19
N PRO A 198 -46.07 -15.32 2.31
CA PRO A 198 -44.79 -14.90 2.88
C PRO A 198 -43.95 -13.99 1.97
N MET A 199 -44.54 -13.31 0.98
CA MET A 199 -43.84 -12.50 -0.02
C MET A 199 -44.41 -11.07 -0.18
N SER A 200 -44.94 -10.49 0.90
CA SER A 200 -45.24 -9.05 0.94
C SER A 200 -44.06 -8.26 1.54
N SER A 201 -43.20 -7.80 0.65
CA SER A 201 -42.08 -6.92 0.91
C SER A 201 -42.55 -5.60 1.52
N ILE A 202 -42.31 -5.41 2.82
CA ILE A 202 -42.32 -4.09 3.45
C ILE A 202 -41.15 -3.30 2.86
N ALA A 203 -41.45 -2.43 1.90
CA ALA A 203 -40.52 -1.42 1.42
C ALA A 203 -40.28 -0.42 2.55
N LEU A 204 -39.11 -0.54 3.20
CA LEU A 204 -38.63 0.45 4.16
C LEU A 204 -38.37 1.79 3.44
N PRO A 205 -38.65 2.94 4.08
CA PRO A 205 -38.40 4.25 3.51
C PRO A 205 -36.90 4.46 3.19
N PRO A 206 -36.55 5.05 2.03
CA PRO A 206 -35.18 5.15 1.54
C PRO A 206 -34.37 6.27 2.21
N SER A 207 -34.34 6.34 3.55
CA SER A 207 -33.56 7.36 4.29
C SER A 207 -32.67 6.84 5.41
N MET A 208 -32.58 5.52 5.63
CA MET A 208 -31.66 4.93 6.61
C MET A 208 -30.70 3.89 6.02
N CYS A 209 -30.61 3.81 4.69
CA CYS A 209 -29.47 3.16 4.05
C CYS A 209 -28.29 4.13 4.12
N SER A 210 -27.56 4.03 5.23
CA SER A 210 -26.26 4.69 5.40
C SER A 210 -25.45 4.50 4.12
N LYS A 211 -25.24 5.62 3.43
CA LYS A 211 -24.25 5.79 2.39
C LYS A 211 -22.90 5.34 2.93
N ARG A 212 -22.59 4.05 2.74
CA ARG A 212 -21.21 3.57 2.63
C ARG A 212 -20.73 3.94 1.22
N GLU A 213 -20.58 5.24 0.99
CA GLU A 213 -19.82 5.76 -0.15
C GLU A 213 -18.39 5.21 0.02
N GLY A 214 -17.96 4.31 -0.89
CA GLY A 214 -16.58 3.84 -0.90
C GLY A 214 -16.31 2.47 -1.51
N TYR A 215 -17.32 1.61 -1.68
CA TYR A 215 -17.10 0.33 -2.37
C TYR A 215 -17.89 0.31 -3.67
N LEU A 216 -17.26 0.81 -4.74
CA LEU A 216 -17.59 0.35 -6.08
C LEU A 216 -17.60 -1.18 -6.04
N ASN A 217 -18.68 -1.79 -6.51
CA ASN A 217 -18.78 -3.23 -6.65
C ASN A 217 -17.50 -3.73 -7.31
N LEU A 218 -16.84 -4.74 -6.74
CA LEU A 218 -15.55 -5.25 -7.21
C LEU A 218 -15.58 -5.63 -8.71
N ARG A 219 -16.78 -5.94 -9.21
CA ARG A 219 -17.10 -6.19 -10.62
C ARG A 219 -16.97 -4.93 -11.49
N ASP A 220 -17.46 -3.79 -11.01
CA ASP A 220 -17.40 -2.51 -11.70
C ASP A 220 -15.98 -1.95 -11.69
N PHE A 221 -15.25 -2.11 -10.58
CA PHE A 221 -13.83 -1.78 -10.50
C PHE A 221 -13.01 -2.58 -11.52
N ARG A 222 -13.19 -3.91 -11.60
CA ARG A 222 -12.50 -4.72 -12.63
C ARG A 222 -12.85 -4.27 -14.05
N HIS A 223 -14.12 -3.96 -14.30
CA HIS A 223 -14.56 -3.55 -15.64
C HIS A 223 -13.97 -2.19 -16.04
N GLU A 224 -13.81 -1.28 -15.07
CA GLU A 224 -13.21 0.02 -15.28
C GLU A 224 -11.69 -0.07 -15.50
N GLN A 225 -11.00 -0.89 -14.71
CA GLN A 225 -9.56 -1.16 -14.89
C GLN A 225 -9.24 -1.84 -16.23
N LEU A 226 -10.15 -2.70 -16.74
CA LEU A 226 -10.05 -3.30 -18.07
C LEU A 226 -10.21 -2.24 -19.17
N LYS A 227 -11.14 -1.29 -18.99
CA LYS A 227 -11.41 -0.21 -19.95
C LYS A 227 -10.28 0.81 -20.02
N ARG A 228 -9.59 1.05 -18.89
CA ARG A 228 -8.40 1.91 -18.80
C ARG A 228 -7.11 1.23 -19.29
N GLY A 229 -7.17 -0.04 -19.70
CA GLY A 229 -6.00 -0.80 -20.18
C GLY A 229 -5.00 -1.18 -19.08
N ILE A 230 -5.34 -0.96 -17.81
CA ILE A 230 -4.47 -1.25 -16.65
C ILE A 230 -4.45 -2.75 -16.35
N LEU A 231 -5.59 -3.42 -16.52
CA LEU A 231 -5.71 -4.86 -16.37
C LEU A 231 -5.65 -5.54 -17.74
N VAL A 232 -4.46 -5.96 -18.16
CA VAL A 232 -4.28 -6.77 -19.37
C VAL A 232 -4.95 -8.13 -19.14
N ARG A 233 -5.85 -8.54 -20.04
CA ARG A 233 -6.39 -9.91 -20.05
C ARG A 233 -5.21 -10.88 -20.15
N ASN A 234 -4.95 -11.61 -19.07
CA ASN A 234 -3.98 -12.69 -19.06
C ASN A 234 -4.37 -13.70 -20.16
N PRO A 235 -3.59 -13.87 -21.25
CA PRO A 235 -3.94 -14.78 -22.34
C PRO A 235 -3.61 -16.25 -22.01
N SER A 236 -3.27 -16.57 -20.77
CA SER A 236 -2.68 -17.86 -20.37
C SER A 236 -3.67 -18.96 -19.94
N GLN A 237 -4.97 -18.84 -20.25
CA GLN A 237 -5.90 -19.99 -20.18
C GLN A 237 -6.04 -20.76 -21.51
N GLY A 238 -5.01 -20.70 -22.35
CA GLY A 238 -4.82 -21.64 -23.45
C GLY A 238 -4.02 -22.86 -22.97
N ARG A 239 -4.56 -24.06 -23.22
CA ARG A 239 -3.96 -25.37 -22.95
C ARG A 239 -2.43 -25.40 -23.09
N PRO A 240 -1.71 -26.14 -22.22
CA PRO A 240 -0.29 -26.39 -22.43
C PRO A 240 -0.10 -27.19 -23.74
N PRO A 241 0.88 -26.83 -24.58
CA PRO A 241 1.21 -27.63 -25.76
C PRO A 241 1.76 -28.99 -25.31
N ARG A 242 1.27 -30.06 -25.94
CA ARG A 242 1.84 -31.40 -25.78
C ARG A 242 3.30 -31.36 -26.23
N SER A 243 4.18 -31.83 -25.35
CA SER A 243 5.60 -32.02 -25.59
C SER A 243 5.84 -32.86 -26.86
N PRO A 244 6.82 -32.52 -27.71
CA PRO A 244 7.27 -33.42 -28.76
C PRO A 244 8.04 -34.57 -28.14
N THR A 245 7.64 -35.80 -28.46
CA THR A 245 8.40 -37.02 -28.15
C THR A 245 9.69 -37.00 -28.96
N TYR A 246 10.84 -36.76 -28.32
CA TYR A 246 12.15 -36.92 -28.95
C TYR A 246 12.59 -38.37 -28.80
N ASN A 247 12.75 -39.06 -29.93
CA ASN A 247 13.34 -40.39 -29.97
C ASN A 247 14.81 -40.30 -29.56
N VAL A 248 15.15 -41.03 -28.50
CA VAL A 248 16.51 -41.27 -28.04
C VAL A 248 17.24 -42.10 -29.10
N THR A 249 18.20 -41.49 -29.79
CA THR A 249 19.25 -42.23 -30.50
C THR A 249 20.58 -41.94 -29.79
N THR A 250 21.04 -42.91 -29.02
CA THR A 250 22.36 -42.96 -28.40
C THR A 250 23.45 -42.87 -29.46
N ARG A 251 24.18 -41.74 -29.50
CA ARG A 251 25.48 -41.67 -30.17
C ARG A 251 26.55 -41.31 -29.14
N ARG A 252 27.29 -42.35 -28.77
CA ARG A 252 28.51 -42.35 -27.96
C ARG A 252 29.55 -41.49 -28.68
N MET A 253 29.99 -40.39 -28.09
CA MET A 253 31.21 -39.68 -28.47
C MET A 253 32.01 -39.35 -27.22
N SER A 254 33.30 -39.56 -27.38
CA SER A 254 34.36 -39.71 -26.40
C SER A 254 34.67 -38.46 -25.58
N ASP A 255 35.13 -38.74 -24.36
CA ASP A 255 36.14 -38.04 -23.57
C ASP A 255 36.63 -36.68 -24.11
N SER A 256 36.19 -35.62 -23.43
CA SER A 256 36.98 -34.40 -23.26
C SER A 256 36.58 -33.77 -21.93
N ALA A 257 37.54 -33.75 -21.01
CA ALA A 257 37.37 -33.17 -19.68
C ALA A 257 37.08 -31.66 -19.79
N PRO A 258 36.18 -31.12 -18.93
CA PRO A 258 35.93 -29.68 -18.90
C PRO A 258 37.15 -28.93 -18.31
N PRO A 259 37.49 -27.73 -18.82
CA PRO A 259 38.57 -26.93 -18.27
C PRO A 259 38.20 -26.40 -16.88
N SER A 260 39.17 -26.45 -15.97
CA SER A 260 39.06 -25.94 -14.60
C SER A 260 38.79 -24.42 -14.57
N PRO A 261 38.00 -23.93 -13.60
CA PRO A 261 37.73 -22.51 -13.45
C PRO A 261 38.98 -21.75 -12.97
N PRO A 262 39.15 -20.46 -13.36
CA PRO A 262 40.28 -19.65 -12.91
C PRO A 262 40.16 -19.30 -11.43
N THR A 263 41.20 -19.64 -10.66
CA THR A 263 41.43 -19.18 -9.29
C THR A 263 41.54 -17.66 -9.24
N SER A 264 40.62 -17.02 -8.54
CA SER A 264 40.64 -15.57 -8.29
C SER A 264 41.80 -15.18 -7.35
N PRO A 265 42.49 -14.07 -7.58
CA PRO A 265 43.51 -13.58 -6.67
C PRO A 265 42.86 -12.99 -5.41
N SER A 266 43.41 -13.37 -4.25
CA SER A 266 43.06 -12.86 -2.93
C SER A 266 43.38 -11.36 -2.83
N ILE A 267 42.34 -10.52 -2.74
CA ILE A 267 42.48 -9.08 -2.47
C ILE A 267 42.59 -8.91 -0.96
N ASN A 268 43.82 -8.67 -0.49
CA ASN A 268 44.10 -8.14 0.84
C ASN A 268 43.52 -6.72 0.95
N GLN A 269 42.35 -6.59 1.57
CA GLN A 269 41.83 -5.27 1.98
C GLN A 269 42.49 -4.86 3.29
N SER A 270 43.42 -3.89 3.17
CA SER A 270 43.98 -3.15 4.29
C SER A 270 42.91 -2.20 4.84
N TYR A 271 42.47 -2.44 6.07
CA TYR A 271 41.58 -1.56 6.83
C TYR A 271 42.30 -0.24 7.14
N ARG A 272 42.00 0.83 6.39
CA ARG A 272 42.27 2.20 6.85
C ARG A 272 41.17 2.63 7.80
N LYS A 273 41.55 2.94 9.05
CA LYS A 273 40.71 3.60 10.04
C LYS A 273 40.31 5.00 9.55
N PRO A 274 39.07 5.45 9.76
CA PRO A 274 38.71 6.85 9.58
C PRO A 274 39.24 7.67 10.75
N GLU A 275 40.02 8.70 10.45
CA GLU A 275 40.42 9.73 11.41
C GLU A 275 39.20 10.60 11.77
N SER A 276 38.99 10.74 13.07
CA SER A 276 37.99 11.62 13.67
C SER A 276 38.38 13.09 13.46
N SER A 277 37.73 13.77 12.53
CA SER A 277 37.84 15.23 12.43
C SER A 277 37.04 15.87 13.56
N ARG A 278 37.79 16.47 14.50
CA ARG A 278 37.34 17.36 15.57
C ARG A 278 36.52 18.53 15.02
N THR A 279 35.34 18.69 15.57
CA THR A 279 34.58 19.95 15.61
C THR A 279 35.38 21.00 16.38
N SER A 280 35.75 22.09 15.70
CA SER A 280 36.24 23.32 16.34
C SER A 280 35.06 24.26 16.54
N CYS A 281 34.83 24.61 17.80
CA CYS A 281 33.90 25.64 18.23
C CYS A 281 34.31 27.01 17.67
N LEU A 282 33.31 27.75 17.19
CA LEU A 282 33.36 29.17 16.91
C LEU A 282 33.33 29.96 18.23
N TRP A 283 34.10 31.05 18.27
CA TRP A 283 33.82 32.24 19.07
C TRP A 283 33.23 33.29 18.14
#